data_AF-A0AAN9C7A0-F1
#
_entry.id   AF-A0AAN9C7A0-F1
#
_cell.length_a   1.000
_cell.length_b   1.000
_cell.length_c   1.000
_cell.angle_alpha   90.00
_cell.angle_beta   90.00
_cell.angle_gamma   90.00
#
_symmetry.space_group_name_H-M   'P 1'
#
loop_
_entity.id
_entity.type
_entity.pdbx_description
1 polymer ?
#
loop_
_entity_poly.entity_id
_entity_poly.type
_entity_poly.pdbx_seq_one_letter_code
_entity_poly.pdbx_strand_id
1 'polypeptide(L)'
;MNTINIFIWTIALFAQECRGQITVTQSPSIPAVQPGEEVRINCKTSSRVNGGNDLAWYQQKPGEAPKLLIYPFSTSKNQVLVQS
;
A
#
# COMPACT_ATOMS: atom_id res chain seq x y z
N MET A 1 5.67 -37.30 -27.96
CA MET A 1 5.63 -36.13 -27.06
C MET A 1 6.84 -36.19 -26.14
N ASN A 2 7.79 -35.28 -26.32
CA ASN A 2 9.09 -35.35 -25.63
C ASN A 2 8.91 -34.94 -24.18
N THR A 3 9.53 -35.66 -23.24
CA THR A 3 9.50 -35.38 -21.79
C THR A 3 9.87 -33.93 -21.47
N ILE A 4 10.79 -33.35 -22.24
CA ILE A 4 11.18 -31.93 -22.18
C ILE A 4 9.96 -31.00 -22.36
N ASN A 5 9.08 -31.26 -23.33
CA ASN A 5 7.88 -30.46 -23.53
C ASN A 5 6.95 -30.55 -22.31
N ILE A 6 6.80 -31.74 -21.74
CA ILE A 6 5.97 -31.96 -20.54
C ILE A 6 6.52 -31.12 -19.37
N PHE A 7 7.83 -31.14 -19.13
CA PHE A 7 8.45 -30.32 -18.09
C PHE A 7 8.27 -28.81 -18.33
N ILE A 8 8.40 -28.34 -19.57
CA ILE A 8 8.19 -26.93 -19.93
C ILE A 8 6.75 -26.48 -19.62
N TRP A 9 5.74 -27.24 -20.06
CA TRP A 9 4.34 -26.93 -19.79
C TRP A 9 4.01 -26.99 -18.30
N THR A 10 4.63 -27.93 -17.58
CA THR A 10 4.47 -28.07 -16.12
C THR A 10 5.02 -26.84 -15.40
N ILE A 11 6.25 -26.40 -15.73
CA ILE A 11 6.86 -25.20 -15.14
C ILE A 11 6.06 -23.94 -15.48
N ALA A 12 5.57 -23.81 -16.72
CA ALA A 12 4.75 -22.68 -17.14
C ALA A 12 3.43 -22.57 -16.35
N LEU A 13 2.82 -23.70 -15.99
CA LEU A 13 1.63 -23.74 -15.12
C LEU A 13 1.96 -23.33 -13.68
N PHE A 14 3.14 -23.69 -13.16
CA PHE A 14 3.56 -23.32 -11.80
C PHE A 14 4.14 -21.91 -11.66
N ALA A 15 4.47 -21.24 -12.78
CA ALA A 15 4.94 -19.85 -12.78
C ALA A 15 3.82 -18.82 -12.58
N GLN A 16 2.57 -19.25 -12.32
CA GLN A 16 1.47 -18.33 -12.07
C GLN A 16 1.70 -17.51 -10.80
N GLU A 17 1.84 -16.21 -11.03
CA GLU A 17 1.80 -15.12 -10.04
C GLU A 17 3.04 -14.97 -9.15
N CYS A 18 4.18 -14.62 -9.76
CA CYS A 18 5.08 -13.68 -9.09
C CYS A 18 4.31 -12.37 -8.90
N ARG A 19 3.63 -12.18 -7.75
CA ARG A 19 2.96 -10.91 -7.40
C ARG A 19 4.02 -9.84 -7.17
N GLY A 20 4.54 -9.30 -8.27
CA GLY A 20 5.53 -8.26 -8.29
C GLY A 20 4.95 -6.96 -7.73
N GLN A 21 5.64 -6.41 -6.73
CA GLN A 21 5.56 -5.03 -6.22
C GLN A 21 4.14 -4.45 -5.97
N ILE A 22 3.81 -4.25 -4.70
CA ILE A 22 2.67 -3.43 -4.29
C ILE A 22 3.07 -1.96 -4.30
N THR A 23 2.27 -1.12 -4.95
CA THR A 23 2.43 0.34 -4.91
C THR A 23 1.39 0.96 -3.99
N VAL A 24 1.79 1.95 -3.20
CA VAL A 24 0.92 2.76 -2.34
C VAL A 24 0.87 4.18 -2.91
N THR A 25 -0.33 4.71 -3.15
CA THR A 25 -0.55 6.08 -3.62
C THR A 25 -1.34 6.85 -2.58
N GLN A 26 -0.87 8.05 -2.22
CA GLN A 26 -1.54 8.95 -1.28
C GLN A 26 -2.08 10.18 -2.01
N SER A 27 -3.23 10.69 -1.58
CA SER A 27 -3.84 11.89 -2.16
C SER A 27 -4.68 12.62 -1.10
N PRO A 28 -4.76 13.95 -1.11
CA PRO A 28 -4.00 14.88 -1.96
C PRO A 28 -2.52 14.97 -1.56
N SER A 29 -1.64 15.23 -2.53
CA SER A 29 -0.26 15.65 -2.27
C SER A 29 -0.27 17.14 -1.95
N ILE A 30 -0.56 17.50 -0.70
CA ILE A 30 -0.82 18.90 -0.33
C ILE A 30 0.50 19.67 -0.17
N PRO A 31 0.67 20.83 -0.83
CA PRO A 31 1.88 21.63 -0.70
C PRO A 31 1.94 22.48 0.58
N ALA A 32 0.80 22.87 1.16
CA ALA A 32 0.70 23.52 2.48
C ALA A 32 -0.77 23.57 2.91
N VAL A 33 -1.03 23.40 4.21
CA VAL A 33 -2.35 23.45 4.86
C VAL A 33 -2.33 24.58 5.88
N GLN A 34 -3.43 25.32 6.03
CA GLN A 34 -3.51 26.35 7.07
C GLN A 34 -3.61 25.70 8.46
N PRO A 35 -2.90 26.23 9.48
CA PRO A 35 -3.05 25.80 10.87
C PRO A 35 -4.53 25.72 11.29
N GLY A 36 -4.96 24.56 11.77
CA GLY A 36 -6.34 24.30 12.19
C GLY A 36 -7.31 23.85 11.10
N GLU A 37 -6.87 23.73 9.84
CA GLU A 37 -7.67 23.13 8.78
C GLU A 37 -7.65 21.60 8.85
N GLU A 38 -8.81 20.98 8.67
CA GLU A 38 -8.92 19.52 8.63
C GLU A 38 -8.59 19.00 7.24
N VAL A 39 -7.67 18.05 7.19
CA VAL A 39 -7.25 17.42 5.94
C VAL A 39 -7.56 15.95 5.94
N ARG A 40 -8.18 15.50 4.85
CA ARG A 40 -8.44 14.09 4.59
C ARG A 40 -7.41 13.53 3.62
N ILE A 41 -6.51 12.67 4.10
CA ILE A 41 -5.55 11.96 3.25
C ILE A 41 -6.08 10.57 2.93
N ASN A 42 -6.19 10.27 1.64
CA ASN A 42 -6.57 8.99 1.08
C ASN A 42 -5.33 8.13 0.75
N CYS A 43 -5.42 6.82 0.95
CA CYS A 43 -4.41 5.83 0.61
C CYS A 43 -5.00 4.79 -0.34
N LYS A 44 -4.30 4.44 -1.42
CA LYS A 44 -4.70 3.39 -2.36
C LYS A 44 -3.54 2.44 -2.61
N THR A 45 -3.77 1.15 -2.47
CA THR A 45 -2.81 0.10 -2.86
C THR A 45 -3.14 -0.45 -4.25
N SER A 46 -2.13 -0.85 -5.02
CA SER A 46 -2.32 -1.45 -6.35
C SER A 46 -3.05 -2.80 -6.31
N SER A 47 -2.92 -3.54 -5.21
CA SER A 47 -3.73 -4.73 -4.92
C SER A 47 -4.04 -4.82 -3.42
N ARG A 48 -4.92 -5.76 -3.05
CA ARG A 48 -5.26 -6.03 -1.65
C ARG A 48 -4.05 -6.61 -0.93
N VAL A 49 -3.56 -5.92 0.10
CA VAL A 49 -2.45 -6.36 0.95
C VAL A 49 -3.01 -7.12 2.15
N ASN A 50 -2.63 -8.38 2.33
CA ASN A 50 -2.98 -9.24 3.47
C ASN A 50 -4.42 -9.07 4.00
N GLY A 51 -5.42 -9.42 3.19
CA GLY A 51 -6.82 -9.30 3.62
C GLY A 51 -7.29 -7.85 3.85
N GLY A 52 -6.48 -6.87 3.45
CA GLY A 52 -6.75 -5.45 3.53
C GLY A 52 -6.70 -4.90 4.95
N ASN A 53 -6.02 -5.51 5.91
CA ASN A 53 -6.04 -5.08 7.32
C ASN A 53 -4.68 -4.74 7.92
N ASP A 54 -3.58 -4.85 7.17
CA ASP A 54 -2.22 -4.64 7.69
C ASP A 54 -1.56 -3.38 7.14
N LEU A 55 -2.33 -2.31 7.01
CA LEU A 55 -1.79 -1.00 6.69
C LEU A 55 -1.56 -0.19 7.97
N ALA A 56 -0.55 0.68 7.92
CA ALA A 56 -0.19 1.59 9.00
C ALA A 56 0.01 3.01 8.45
N TRP A 57 -0.35 4.01 9.23
CA TRP A 57 -0.04 5.41 8.95
C TRP A 57 1.15 5.87 9.79
N TYR A 58 2.09 6.55 9.15
CA TYR A 58 3.25 7.15 9.81
C TYR A 58 3.29 8.65 9.56
N GLN A 59 3.68 9.41 10.57
CA GLN A 59 4.06 10.82 10.44
C GLN A 59 5.57 10.91 10.37
N GLN A 60 6.08 11.61 9.37
CA GLN A 60 7.49 11.94 9.29
C GLN A 60 7.65 13.46 9.28
N LYS A 61 8.34 13.98 10.30
CA LYS A 61 8.77 15.38 10.33
C LYS A 61 10.19 15.47 9.73
N PRO A 62 10.55 16.59 9.09
CA PRO A 62 11.90 16.78 8.56
C PRO A 62 12.96 16.52 9.64
N GLY A 63 13.90 15.62 9.38
CA GLY A 63 14.98 15.28 10.31
C GLY A 63 14.60 14.33 11.45
N GLU A 64 13.34 13.91 11.58
CA GLU A 64 12.91 12.92 12.57
C GLU A 64 12.66 11.54 11.96
N ALA A 65 12.79 10.49 12.79
CA ALA A 65 12.36 9.16 12.42
C ALA A 65 10.82 9.11 12.23
N PRO A 66 10.30 8.30 11.29
CA PRO A 66 8.86 8.09 11.15
C PRO A 66 8.21 7.61 12.46
N LYS A 67 7.14 8.28 12.88
CA LYS A 67 6.35 7.94 14.07
C LYS A 67 5.05 7.29 13.64
N LEU A 68 4.73 6.14 14.24
CA LEU A 68 3.46 5.46 13.97
C LEU A 68 2.29 6.32 14.48
N LEU A 69 1.30 6.56 13.62
CA LEU A 69 0.05 7.23 13.97
C LEU A 69 -1.08 6.23 14.19
N ILE A 70 -1.28 5.30 13.25
CA ILE A 70 -2.43 4.39 13.24
C ILE A 70 -2.00 3.00 12.78
N TYR A 71 -2.37 1.98 13.54
CA TYR A 71 -2.28 0.56 13.18
C TYR A 71 -3.27 -0.26 14.05
N PRO A 72 -3.93 -1.30 13.50
CA PRO A 72 -4.04 -1.65 12.09
C PRO A 72 -5.04 -0.77 11.35
N PHE A 73 -4.88 -0.68 10.04
CA PHE A 73 -5.75 0.11 9.18
C PHE A 73 -6.26 -0.74 8.01
N SER A 74 -7.55 -0.58 7.69
CA SER A 74 -8.18 -1.38 6.64
C SER A 74 -8.19 -0.64 5.31
N THR A 75 -7.91 -1.35 4.20
CA THR A 75 -8.09 -0.83 2.84
C THR A 75 -9.54 -0.44 2.53
N SER A 76 -10.50 -0.91 3.34
CA SER A 76 -11.91 -0.49 3.23
C SER A 76 -12.15 0.92 3.78
N LYS A 77 -11.30 1.38 4.69
CA LYS A 77 -11.36 2.70 5.33
C LYS A 77 -10.14 3.50 4.95
N ASN A 78 -9.90 3.75 3.66
CA ASN A 78 -8.65 4.30 3.11
C ASN A 78 -8.28 5.75 3.49
N GLN A 79 -8.87 6.33 4.53
CA GLN A 79 -8.75 7.76 4.83
C GLN A 79 -8.33 8.03 6.28
N VAL A 80 -7.42 8.97 6.47
CA VAL A 80 -7.05 9.52 7.78
C VAL A 80 -7.33 11.02 7.79
N LEU A 81 -7.89 11.50 8.90
CA LEU A 81 -8.04 12.93 9.18
C LEU A 81 -6.80 13.41 9.92
N VAL A 82 -6.19 14.46 9.43
CA VAL A 82 -5.01 15.09 10.03
C VAL A 82 -5.34 16.56 10.22
N GLN A 83 -5.07 17.07 11.42
CA GLN A 83 -5.10 18.50 11.72
C GLN A 83 -3.65 18.99 11.68
N SER A 84 -3.39 20.09 10.97
CA SER A 84 -2.05 20.70 10.90
C SER A 84 -1.65 21.38 12.21
#